data_AF-A0A6P2N048-F1
#
_entry.id   AF-A0A6P2N048-F1
#
_cell.length_a   1.000
_cell.length_b   1.000
_cell.length_c   1.000
_cell.angle_alpha   90.00
_cell.angle_beta   90.00
_cell.angle_gamma   90.00
#
_symmetry.space_group_name_H-M   'P 1'
#
loop_
_entity.id
_entity.type
_entity.pdbx_description
1 polymer ?
#
loop_
_entity_poly.entity_id
_entity_poly.type
_entity_poly.pdbx_seq_one_letter_code
_entity_poly.pdbx_strand_id
1 'polypeptide(L)'
;MVHVRQDGPVAPVWDCHAHIYGPWERFPVPADAAYLPEAAPMSRLLALHERLGVTHGVIVQAACYRHDHAALLDAIAATGGAYRGVALVDDTMDDGTLRELHEGGVRGIRFNFMGHLPGERDTDKLLRTAERVAALGWHVLLHGRLAELLPVLDTWAGVDIPMVIDHMARPSLQAPWTDDERGALIAHLGNPYRWIKLSGVDRFAGGDAHAWPDARPLARRLLDAAPDRSIWGSDWPHPNIEGAAPDDSALLAFVRALCGDAALADAVLAGNPRRLYG
;
A
#
# COMPACT_ATOMS: atom_id res chain seq x y z
N MET A 1 27.38 -6.71 38.16
CA MET A 1 27.74 -7.04 36.76
C MET A 1 26.62 -6.49 35.89
N VAL A 2 26.80 -5.31 35.31
CA VAL A 2 25.80 -4.67 34.45
C VAL A 2 25.82 -5.41 33.11
N HIS A 3 24.75 -6.14 32.80
CA HIS A 3 24.55 -6.66 31.45
C HIS A 3 24.21 -5.47 30.55
N VAL A 4 25.24 -4.97 29.85
CA VAL A 4 25.05 -4.14 28.67
C VAL A 4 24.39 -5.04 27.63
N ARG A 5 23.10 -4.84 27.36
CA ARG A 5 22.47 -5.42 26.18
C ARG A 5 23.23 -4.86 24.97
N GLN A 6 23.87 -5.75 24.22
CA GLN A 6 24.31 -5.42 22.87
C GLN A 6 23.06 -5.40 22.01
N ASP A 7 22.42 -4.24 21.92
CA ASP A 7 21.37 -4.02 20.94
C ASP A 7 22.06 -3.97 19.57
N GLY A 8 21.98 -5.08 18.83
CA GLY A 8 22.31 -5.08 17.41
C GLY A 8 21.44 -4.06 16.65
N PRO A 9 21.81 -3.68 15.41
CA PRO A 9 21.02 -2.73 14.65
C PRO A 9 19.57 -3.21 14.55
N VAL A 10 18.64 -2.40 15.04
CA VAL A 10 17.19 -2.66 14.95
C VAL A 10 16.83 -2.80 13.47
N ALA A 11 16.19 -3.90 13.11
CA ALA A 11 15.76 -4.14 11.74
C ALA A 11 14.84 -2.99 11.27
N PRO A 12 15.01 -2.47 10.04
CA PRO A 12 14.20 -1.36 9.58
C PRO A 12 12.73 -1.78 9.47
N VAL A 13 11.82 -0.89 9.85
CA VAL A 13 10.38 -1.08 9.66
C VAL A 13 9.93 -0.20 8.51
N TRP A 14 9.20 -0.81 7.56
CA TRP A 14 8.60 -0.15 6.42
C TRP A 14 7.11 0.11 6.66
N ASP A 15 6.66 1.31 6.36
CA ASP A 15 5.26 1.59 6.04
C ASP A 15 5.08 1.62 4.51
N CYS A 16 4.54 0.55 3.93
CA CYS A 16 4.36 0.43 2.48
C CYS A 16 3.08 1.08 1.92
N HIS A 17 2.33 1.83 2.72
CA HIS A 17 1.15 2.56 2.23
C HIS A 17 0.87 3.78 3.11
N ALA A 18 1.27 4.96 2.65
CA ALA A 18 0.80 6.23 3.18
C ALA A 18 0.53 7.22 2.04
N HIS A 19 -0.28 8.23 2.31
CA HIS A 19 -0.54 9.37 1.45
C HIS A 19 -0.04 10.64 2.13
N ILE A 20 0.28 11.67 1.34
CA ILE A 20 0.55 13.01 1.87
C ILE A 20 -0.36 14.02 1.18
N TYR A 21 -0.74 15.05 1.92
CA TYR A 21 -1.62 16.12 1.49
C TYR A 21 -0.99 17.46 1.84
N GLY A 22 -0.68 18.25 0.83
CA GLY A 22 -0.03 19.53 0.97
C GLY A 22 1.45 19.42 1.39
N PRO A 23 2.02 20.52 1.93
CA PRO A 23 1.33 21.74 2.32
C PRO A 23 0.78 22.52 1.10
N TRP A 24 -0.43 23.07 1.20
CA TRP A 24 -1.21 23.56 0.06
C TRP A 24 -0.60 24.78 -0.64
N GLU A 25 0.21 25.56 0.08
CA GLU A 25 0.95 26.70 -0.46
C GLU A 25 2.09 26.30 -1.40
N ARG A 26 2.62 25.08 -1.28
CA ARG A 26 3.67 24.54 -2.17
C ARG A 26 3.10 23.54 -3.18
N PHE A 27 2.14 22.73 -2.75
CA PHE A 27 1.53 21.67 -3.54
C PHE A 27 0.02 21.82 -3.53
N PRO A 28 -0.53 22.83 -4.23
CA PRO A 28 -1.97 23.00 -4.36
C PRO A 28 -2.58 21.82 -5.14
N VAL A 29 -3.83 21.47 -4.83
CA VAL A 29 -4.58 20.54 -5.69
C VAL A 29 -5.01 21.25 -6.98
N PRO A 30 -5.11 20.55 -8.12
CA PRO A 30 -5.65 21.11 -9.35
C PRO A 30 -7.11 21.58 -9.14
N ALA A 31 -7.52 22.58 -9.92
CA ALA A 31 -8.85 23.21 -9.78
C ALA A 31 -10.03 22.24 -9.99
N ASP A 32 -9.79 21.14 -10.72
CA ASP A 32 -10.75 20.09 -11.01
C ASP A 32 -10.57 18.85 -10.11
N ALA A 33 -9.84 18.97 -9.00
CA ALA A 33 -9.63 17.86 -8.06
C ALA A 33 -10.99 17.31 -7.57
N ALA A 34 -11.08 15.99 -7.49
CA ALA A 34 -12.31 15.32 -7.05
C ALA A 34 -12.69 15.64 -5.59
N TYR A 35 -11.70 16.01 -4.77
CA TYR A 35 -11.86 16.41 -3.37
C TYR A 35 -10.62 17.21 -2.90
N LEU A 36 -10.78 17.96 -1.81
CA LEU A 36 -9.69 18.63 -1.08
C LEU A 36 -9.68 18.10 0.36
N PRO A 37 -8.67 17.30 0.76
CA PRO A 37 -8.57 16.78 2.13
C PRO A 37 -7.99 17.83 3.10
N GLU A 38 -7.96 17.51 4.40
CA GLU A 38 -7.15 18.26 5.36
C GLU A 38 -5.66 18.12 5.02
N ALA A 39 -4.86 19.16 5.32
CA ALA A 39 -3.42 19.10 5.14
C ALA A 39 -2.78 18.02 6.04
N ALA A 40 -2.04 17.13 5.41
CA ALA A 40 -1.31 16.04 6.01
C ALA A 40 0.08 15.95 5.35
N PRO A 41 0.94 16.97 5.55
CA PRO A 41 2.21 17.07 4.82
C PRO A 41 3.20 16.01 5.27
N MET A 42 4.22 15.75 4.45
CA MET A 42 5.29 14.79 4.72
C MET A 42 5.95 14.98 6.10
N SER A 43 6.08 16.21 6.59
CA SER A 43 6.62 16.48 7.92
C SER A 43 5.79 15.85 9.07
N ARG A 44 4.46 15.77 8.92
CA ARG A 44 3.60 15.10 9.90
C ARG A 44 3.73 13.58 9.83
N LEU A 45 3.87 13.02 8.62
CA LEU A 45 4.12 11.60 8.43
C LEU A 45 5.46 11.18 9.03
N LEU A 46 6.52 11.96 8.79
CA LEU A 46 7.85 11.72 9.38
C LEU A 46 7.81 11.75 10.91
N ALA A 47 7.12 12.73 11.51
CA ALA A 47 6.96 12.79 12.96
C ALA A 47 6.18 11.58 13.52
N LEU A 48 5.20 11.07 12.78
CA LEU A 48 4.51 9.83 13.14
C LEU A 48 5.46 8.63 13.05
N HIS A 49 6.18 8.48 11.94
CA HIS A 49 7.10 7.38 11.71
C HIS A 49 8.23 7.33 12.74
N GLU A 50 8.76 8.47 13.16
CA GLU A 50 9.73 8.56 14.25
C GLU A 50 9.19 7.94 15.54
N ARG A 51 7.94 8.25 15.93
CA ARG A 51 7.31 7.68 17.13
C ARG A 51 7.05 6.17 17.01
N LEU A 52 6.79 5.68 15.80
CA LEU A 52 6.52 4.26 15.54
C LEU A 52 7.80 3.43 15.33
N GLY A 53 8.97 4.08 15.18
CA GLY A 53 10.20 3.43 14.77
C GLY A 53 10.21 2.98 13.30
N VAL A 54 9.35 3.57 12.47
CA VAL A 54 9.34 3.37 11.02
C VAL A 54 10.47 4.17 10.41
N THR A 55 11.34 3.50 9.65
CA THR A 55 12.54 4.12 9.06
C THR A 55 12.47 4.22 7.55
N HIS A 56 11.57 3.46 6.92
CA HIS A 56 11.38 3.44 5.48
C HIS A 56 9.88 3.54 5.17
N GLY A 57 9.53 4.02 3.99
CA GLY A 57 8.13 4.09 3.62
C GLY A 57 7.84 4.18 2.13
N VAL A 58 6.57 4.06 1.79
CA VAL A 58 6.07 4.18 0.42
C VAL A 58 4.93 5.17 0.40
N ILE A 59 5.16 6.28 -0.30
CA ILE A 59 4.16 7.31 -0.52
C ILE A 59 3.38 6.94 -1.78
N VAL A 60 2.11 6.62 -1.61
CA VAL A 60 1.19 6.35 -2.70
C VAL A 60 0.57 7.66 -3.14
N GLN A 61 0.65 7.96 -4.44
CA GLN A 61 0.10 9.17 -5.02
C GLN A 61 -1.38 9.30 -4.65
N ALA A 62 -1.70 10.44 -4.05
CA ALA A 62 -3.06 10.77 -3.67
C ALA A 62 -3.90 11.17 -4.89
N ALA A 63 -5.13 10.66 -4.96
CA ALA A 63 -6.01 10.93 -6.10
C ALA A 63 -6.35 12.41 -6.29
N CYS A 64 -6.30 13.23 -5.23
CA CYS A 64 -6.50 14.68 -5.34
C CYS A 64 -5.44 15.37 -6.21
N TYR A 65 -4.22 14.82 -6.28
CA TYR A 65 -3.13 15.35 -7.11
C TYR A 65 -3.13 14.81 -8.54
N ARG A 66 -3.91 13.78 -8.84
CA ARG A 66 -3.96 13.14 -10.17
C ARG A 66 -2.53 12.79 -10.65
N HIS A 67 -2.12 13.33 -11.79
CA HIS A 67 -0.83 13.10 -12.44
C HIS A 67 0.24 14.15 -12.10
N ASP A 68 -0.05 15.09 -11.19
CA ASP A 68 0.98 15.97 -10.63
C ASP A 68 1.71 15.25 -9.49
N HIS A 69 2.91 14.73 -9.76
CA HIS A 69 3.73 14.02 -8.78
C HIS A 69 4.70 14.93 -8.02
N ALA A 70 4.60 16.26 -8.11
CA ALA A 70 5.57 17.16 -7.48
C ALA A 70 5.68 16.96 -5.96
N ALA A 71 4.54 16.84 -5.26
CA ALA A 71 4.52 16.59 -3.82
C ALA A 71 5.15 15.23 -3.46
N LEU A 72 4.88 14.20 -4.28
CA LEU A 72 5.42 12.85 -4.10
C LEU A 72 6.94 12.85 -4.25
N LEU A 73 7.46 13.48 -5.31
CA LEU A 73 8.90 13.54 -5.60
C LEU A 73 9.65 14.37 -4.56
N ASP A 74 9.11 15.51 -4.12
CA ASP A 74 9.70 16.33 -3.05
C ASP A 74 9.80 15.53 -1.73
N ALA A 75 8.73 14.80 -1.38
CA ALA A 75 8.71 13.97 -0.19
C ALA A 75 9.75 12.84 -0.23
N ILE A 76 9.92 12.18 -1.38
CA ILE A 76 10.94 11.13 -1.54
C ILE A 76 12.35 11.75 -1.43
N ALA A 77 12.60 12.85 -2.14
CA ALA A 77 13.90 13.53 -2.14
C ALA A 77 14.33 13.97 -0.73
N ALA A 78 13.39 14.47 0.07
CA ALA A 78 13.62 14.90 1.45
C ALA A 78 14.12 13.79 2.40
N THR A 79 14.01 12.52 1.98
CA THR A 79 14.33 11.35 2.83
C THR A 79 15.62 10.65 2.44
N GLY A 80 16.37 11.17 1.47
CA GLY A 80 17.63 10.57 1.03
C GLY A 80 17.48 9.14 0.49
N GLY A 81 16.28 8.81 -0.03
CA GLY A 81 15.99 7.47 -0.55
C GLY A 81 15.55 6.45 0.50
N ALA A 82 15.23 6.84 1.74
CA ALA A 82 14.55 5.95 2.68
C ALA A 82 13.09 5.66 2.28
N TYR A 83 12.49 6.52 1.45
CA TYR A 83 11.13 6.37 0.96
C TYR A 83 11.11 6.10 -0.55
N ARG A 84 10.02 5.48 -1.01
CA ARG A 84 9.72 5.21 -2.42
C ARG A 84 8.33 5.71 -2.78
N GLY A 85 8.05 5.78 -4.07
CA GLY A 85 6.76 6.24 -4.58
C GLY A 85 5.96 5.15 -5.29
N VAL A 86 4.63 5.30 -5.25
CA VAL A 86 3.70 4.66 -6.20
C VAL A 86 2.92 5.76 -6.90
N ALA A 87 3.03 5.84 -8.22
CA ALA A 87 2.42 6.91 -9.02
C ALA A 87 1.00 6.58 -9.50
N LEU A 88 0.27 7.61 -9.89
CA LEU A 88 -0.90 7.50 -10.78
C LEU A 88 -0.47 7.88 -12.20
N VAL A 89 -0.59 6.91 -13.11
CA VAL A 89 -0.16 7.01 -14.51
C VAL A 89 -1.36 6.65 -15.39
N ASP A 90 -1.50 7.35 -16.51
CA ASP A 90 -2.47 7.01 -17.56
C ASP A 90 -1.75 6.58 -18.86
N ASP A 91 -2.52 6.26 -19.88
CA ASP A 91 -2.00 5.81 -21.18
C ASP A 91 -1.41 6.94 -22.04
N THR A 92 -1.49 8.20 -21.58
CA THR A 92 -0.97 9.38 -22.28
C THR A 92 0.40 9.82 -21.76
N MET A 93 0.75 9.45 -20.53
CA MET A 93 2.05 9.75 -19.94
C MET A 93 3.17 9.10 -20.76
N ASP A 94 4.16 9.89 -21.19
CA ASP A 94 5.26 9.43 -22.04
C ASP A 94 6.38 8.72 -21.27
N ASP A 95 7.21 7.96 -21.99
CA ASP A 95 8.30 7.19 -21.39
C ASP A 95 9.41 8.06 -20.76
N GLY A 96 9.58 9.31 -21.21
CA GLY A 96 10.49 10.27 -20.58
C GLY A 96 10.03 10.60 -19.17
N THR A 97 8.77 10.99 -19.02
CA THR A 97 8.13 11.23 -17.71
C THR A 97 8.21 9.99 -16.81
N LEU A 98 7.99 8.78 -17.33
CA LEU A 98 8.14 7.55 -16.54
C LEU A 98 9.57 7.32 -16.04
N ARG A 99 10.59 7.66 -16.84
CA ARG A 99 12.00 7.59 -16.41
C ARG A 99 12.31 8.62 -15.34
N GLU A 100 11.82 9.85 -15.46
CA GLU A 100 11.98 10.90 -14.44
C GLU A 100 11.37 10.45 -13.10
N LEU A 101 10.18 9.84 -13.13
CA LEU A 101 9.56 9.26 -11.93
C LEU A 101 10.41 8.12 -11.35
N HIS A 102 11.00 7.26 -12.19
CA HIS A 102 11.86 6.16 -11.74
C HIS A 102 13.12 6.68 -11.04
N GLU A 103 13.79 7.66 -11.65
CA GLU A 103 14.96 8.35 -11.10
C GLU A 103 14.60 9.08 -9.80
N GLY A 104 13.40 9.65 -9.72
CA GLY A 104 12.82 10.26 -8.52
C GLY A 104 12.42 9.28 -7.41
N GLY A 105 12.58 7.96 -7.61
CA GLY A 105 12.35 6.93 -6.59
C GLY A 105 10.96 6.29 -6.62
N VAL A 106 10.16 6.50 -7.66
CA VAL A 106 8.93 5.74 -7.88
C VAL A 106 9.26 4.31 -8.31
N ARG A 107 8.50 3.33 -7.80
CA ARG A 107 8.69 1.89 -8.04
C ARG A 107 7.40 1.14 -8.36
N GLY A 108 6.30 1.85 -8.53
CA GLY A 108 5.01 1.24 -8.85
C GLY A 108 4.00 2.23 -9.37
N ILE A 109 2.92 1.70 -9.95
CA ILE A 109 1.71 2.47 -10.27
C ILE A 109 0.51 1.91 -9.53
N ARG A 110 -0.53 2.72 -9.33
CA ARG A 110 -1.78 2.28 -8.72
C ARG A 110 -2.93 2.31 -9.73
N PHE A 111 -3.65 1.20 -9.81
CA PHE A 111 -4.97 1.12 -10.43
C PHE A 111 -6.04 1.02 -9.36
N ASN A 112 -7.09 1.81 -9.51
CA ASN A 112 -8.16 1.94 -8.54
C ASN A 112 -9.49 1.51 -9.15
N PHE A 113 -10.10 0.49 -8.56
CA PHE A 113 -11.35 -0.10 -9.00
C PHE A 113 -12.53 0.24 -8.08
N MET A 114 -12.29 0.92 -6.95
CA MET A 114 -13.37 1.32 -6.05
C MET A 114 -14.32 2.28 -6.77
N GLY A 115 -15.60 1.90 -6.85
CA GLY A 115 -16.62 2.60 -7.63
C GLY A 115 -16.76 4.12 -7.45
N HIS A 116 -16.38 4.63 -6.27
CA HIS A 116 -16.48 6.06 -5.89
C HIS A 116 -15.21 6.87 -6.23
N LEU A 117 -14.16 6.25 -6.76
CA LEU A 117 -12.91 6.91 -7.11
C LEU A 117 -12.71 6.89 -8.64
N PRO A 118 -12.12 7.94 -9.23
CA PRO A 118 -11.76 7.94 -10.64
C PRO A 118 -10.76 6.82 -10.97
N GLY A 119 -10.92 6.17 -12.13
CA GLY A 119 -9.98 5.15 -12.63
C GLY A 119 -10.43 4.53 -13.96
N GLU A 120 -9.46 4.19 -14.81
CA GLU A 120 -9.68 3.33 -15.99
C GLU A 120 -9.98 1.89 -15.52
N ARG A 121 -10.89 1.21 -16.21
CA ARG A 121 -11.37 -0.15 -15.87
C ARG A 121 -11.25 -1.13 -17.02
N ASP A 122 -10.91 -0.65 -18.21
CA ASP A 122 -10.56 -1.49 -19.35
C ASP A 122 -9.25 -2.24 -19.05
N THR A 123 -9.36 -3.54 -18.79
CA THR A 123 -8.24 -4.40 -18.41
C THR A 123 -7.15 -4.48 -19.46
N ASP A 124 -7.47 -4.31 -20.74
CA ASP A 124 -6.48 -4.38 -21.82
C ASP A 124 -5.66 -3.10 -21.88
N LYS A 125 -6.29 -1.94 -21.64
CA LYS A 125 -5.57 -0.66 -21.51
C LYS A 125 -4.68 -0.63 -20.28
N LEU A 126 -5.22 -1.09 -19.14
CA LEU A 126 -4.47 -1.17 -17.90
C LEU A 126 -3.27 -2.12 -18.03
N LEU A 127 -3.43 -3.25 -18.76
CA LEU A 127 -2.33 -4.19 -19.00
C LEU A 127 -1.21 -3.55 -19.83
N ARG A 128 -1.53 -2.81 -20.90
CA ARG A 128 -0.51 -2.08 -21.68
C ARG A 128 0.27 -1.08 -20.82
N THR A 129 -0.40 -0.40 -19.90
CA THR A 129 0.25 0.51 -18.95
C THR A 129 1.12 -0.26 -17.94
N ALA A 130 0.64 -1.40 -17.45
CA ALA A 130 1.40 -2.29 -16.57
C ALA A 130 2.68 -2.81 -17.24
N GLU A 131 2.61 -3.26 -18.49
CA GLU A 131 3.76 -3.73 -19.27
C GLU A 131 4.82 -2.64 -19.46
N ARG A 132 4.39 -1.40 -19.73
CA ARG A 132 5.30 -0.24 -19.86
C ARG A 132 6.09 0.01 -18.58
N VAL A 133 5.44 -0.02 -17.42
CA VAL A 133 6.14 0.21 -16.14
C VAL A 133 6.91 -1.02 -15.66
N ALA A 134 6.49 -2.23 -16.04
CA ALA A 134 7.23 -3.45 -15.75
C ALA A 134 8.62 -3.45 -16.41
N ALA A 135 8.78 -2.80 -17.58
CA ALA A 135 10.08 -2.59 -18.20
C ALA A 135 11.05 -1.73 -17.34
N LEU A 136 10.53 -0.97 -16.37
CA LEU A 136 11.31 -0.22 -15.38
C LEU A 136 11.51 -1.00 -14.06
N GLY A 137 11.08 -2.26 -14.01
CA GLY A 137 11.07 -3.09 -12.80
C GLY A 137 9.99 -2.73 -11.79
N TRP A 138 8.96 -1.99 -12.20
CA TRP A 138 7.90 -1.55 -11.28
C TRP A 138 6.82 -2.61 -11.07
N HIS A 139 6.10 -2.47 -9.95
CA HIS A 139 4.90 -3.26 -9.65
C HIS A 139 3.60 -2.48 -9.91
N VAL A 140 2.49 -3.21 -9.94
CA VAL A 140 1.13 -2.64 -10.01
C VAL A 140 0.44 -2.82 -8.66
N LEU A 141 -0.03 -1.74 -8.05
CA LEU A 141 -0.90 -1.75 -6.88
C LEU A 141 -2.37 -1.76 -7.33
N LEU A 142 -3.11 -2.81 -6.97
CA LEU A 142 -4.54 -2.95 -7.24
C LEU A 142 -5.35 -2.59 -5.99
N HIS A 143 -6.12 -1.51 -6.06
CA HIS A 143 -7.02 -1.10 -4.98
C HIS A 143 -8.48 -1.34 -5.37
N GLY A 144 -9.18 -2.17 -4.61
CA GLY A 144 -10.58 -2.52 -4.84
C GLY A 144 -11.10 -3.53 -3.84
N ARG A 145 -12.42 -3.78 -3.87
CA ARG A 145 -13.03 -4.92 -3.19
C ARG A 145 -12.74 -6.21 -3.95
N LEU A 146 -12.76 -7.34 -3.26
CA LEU A 146 -12.50 -8.63 -3.88
C LEU A 146 -13.32 -8.90 -5.15
N ALA A 147 -14.61 -8.58 -5.15
CA ALA A 147 -15.47 -8.74 -6.32
C ALA A 147 -15.05 -7.88 -7.54
N GLU A 148 -14.40 -6.73 -7.30
CA GLU A 148 -13.86 -5.87 -8.36
C GLU A 148 -12.49 -6.36 -8.83
N LEU A 149 -11.70 -6.97 -7.93
CA LEU A 149 -10.33 -7.42 -8.21
C LEU A 149 -10.25 -8.80 -8.85
N LEU A 150 -11.16 -9.74 -8.52
CA LEU A 150 -11.12 -11.10 -9.07
C LEU A 150 -11.10 -11.14 -10.61
N PRO A 151 -11.97 -10.40 -11.32
CA PRO A 151 -11.94 -10.39 -12.79
C PRO A 151 -10.59 -9.92 -13.37
N VAL A 152 -9.96 -8.93 -12.73
CA VAL A 152 -8.64 -8.41 -13.13
C VAL A 152 -7.56 -9.46 -12.88
N LEU A 153 -7.57 -10.08 -11.70
CA LEU A 153 -6.62 -11.12 -11.33
C LEU A 153 -6.73 -12.34 -12.24
N ASP A 154 -7.95 -12.73 -12.62
CA ASP A 154 -8.23 -13.83 -13.55
C ASP A 154 -7.73 -13.51 -14.96
N THR A 155 -8.01 -12.31 -15.45
CA THR A 155 -7.57 -11.87 -16.78
C THR A 155 -6.05 -11.80 -16.86
N TRP A 156 -5.38 -11.40 -15.77
CA TRP A 156 -3.92 -11.26 -15.72
C TRP A 156 -3.23 -12.46 -15.08
N ALA A 157 -3.89 -13.62 -14.96
CA ALA A 157 -3.34 -14.79 -14.26
C ALA A 157 -1.98 -15.26 -14.82
N GLY A 158 -1.77 -15.10 -16.12
CA GLY A 158 -0.52 -15.44 -16.82
C GLY A 158 0.49 -14.30 -16.97
N VAL A 159 0.27 -13.16 -16.30
CA VAL A 159 1.13 -11.97 -16.40
C VAL A 159 2.21 -11.99 -15.31
N ASP A 160 3.46 -11.94 -15.77
CA ASP A 160 4.68 -11.99 -14.95
C ASP A 160 5.09 -10.59 -14.42
N ILE A 161 4.10 -9.82 -13.95
CA ILE A 161 4.30 -8.48 -13.37
C ILE A 161 3.89 -8.54 -11.90
N PRO A 162 4.73 -8.08 -10.94
CA PRO A 162 4.33 -8.04 -9.54
C PRO A 162 3.07 -7.19 -9.36
N MET A 163 2.05 -7.78 -8.73
CA MET A 163 0.77 -7.15 -8.43
C MET A 163 0.54 -7.16 -6.92
N VAL A 164 0.42 -5.98 -6.34
CA VAL A 164 0.14 -5.79 -4.92
C VAL A 164 -1.35 -5.59 -4.72
N ILE A 165 -1.99 -6.52 -4.02
CA ILE A 165 -3.39 -6.43 -3.64
C ILE A 165 -3.48 -5.56 -2.39
N ASP A 166 -4.15 -4.41 -2.52
CA ASP A 166 -4.21 -3.39 -1.49
C ASP A 166 -5.22 -3.74 -0.40
N HIS A 167 -4.91 -3.39 0.85
CA HIS A 167 -5.76 -3.58 2.04
C HIS A 167 -6.51 -4.93 2.10
N MET A 168 -5.79 -6.02 1.85
CA MET A 168 -6.35 -7.37 1.83
C MET A 168 -7.56 -7.55 0.88
N ALA A 169 -7.71 -6.75 -0.19
CA ALA A 169 -8.89 -6.70 -1.05
C ALA A 169 -10.19 -6.25 -0.36
N ARG A 170 -10.08 -5.40 0.67
CA ARG A 170 -11.20 -4.73 1.36
C ARG A 170 -12.29 -5.69 1.87
N PRO A 171 -11.97 -6.70 2.69
CA PRO A 171 -12.98 -7.53 3.35
C PRO A 171 -13.85 -6.70 4.30
N SER A 172 -14.99 -7.25 4.71
CA SER A 172 -15.90 -6.63 5.69
C SER A 172 -16.36 -7.66 6.72
N LEU A 173 -16.35 -7.29 8.00
CA LEU A 173 -16.97 -8.12 9.04
C LEU A 173 -18.50 -8.14 8.96
N GLN A 174 -19.10 -7.07 8.41
CA GLN A 174 -20.55 -6.96 8.24
C GLN A 174 -21.06 -7.74 7.01
N ALA A 175 -20.20 -7.88 5.99
CA ALA A 175 -20.47 -8.69 4.81
C ALA A 175 -19.26 -9.60 4.52
N PRO A 176 -19.08 -10.68 5.31
CA PRO A 176 -17.97 -11.60 5.12
C PRO A 176 -18.04 -12.27 3.76
N TRP A 177 -16.87 -12.53 3.18
CA TRP A 177 -16.77 -13.30 1.95
C TRP A 177 -17.28 -14.73 2.15
N THR A 178 -17.85 -15.27 1.08
CA THR A 178 -18.09 -16.70 0.95
C THR A 178 -16.79 -17.49 0.96
N ASP A 179 -16.90 -18.79 1.16
CA ASP A 179 -15.74 -19.69 1.13
C ASP A 179 -15.08 -19.73 -0.25
N ASP A 180 -15.87 -19.65 -1.32
CA ASP A 180 -15.40 -19.65 -2.71
C ASP A 180 -14.63 -18.36 -3.05
N GLU A 181 -15.16 -17.19 -2.69
CA GLU A 181 -14.48 -15.90 -2.89
C GLU A 181 -13.13 -15.88 -2.16
N ARG A 182 -13.12 -16.30 -0.90
CA ARG A 182 -11.90 -16.38 -0.11
C ARG A 182 -10.92 -17.40 -0.69
N GLY A 183 -11.40 -18.54 -1.15
CA GLY A 183 -10.61 -19.58 -1.81
C GLY A 183 -9.97 -19.09 -3.11
N ALA A 184 -10.69 -18.31 -3.91
CA ALA A 184 -10.20 -17.73 -5.15
C ALA A 184 -9.04 -16.75 -4.91
N LEU A 185 -9.15 -15.86 -3.92
CA LEU A 185 -8.05 -14.96 -3.58
C LEU A 185 -6.82 -15.73 -3.08
N ILE A 186 -7.00 -16.73 -2.23
CA ILE A 186 -5.90 -17.57 -1.73
C ILE A 186 -5.22 -18.32 -2.88
N ALA A 187 -5.97 -18.82 -3.85
CA ALA A 187 -5.42 -19.46 -5.05
C ALA A 187 -4.57 -18.48 -5.87
N HIS A 188 -5.04 -17.24 -6.06
CA HIS A 188 -4.26 -16.18 -6.70
C HIS A 188 -2.98 -15.85 -5.95
N LEU A 189 -3.01 -15.82 -4.61
CA LEU A 189 -1.81 -15.59 -3.79
C LEU A 189 -0.75 -16.70 -3.92
N GLY A 190 -1.14 -17.88 -4.41
CA GLY A 190 -0.19 -18.95 -4.80
C GLY A 190 0.69 -18.59 -6.01
N ASN A 191 0.31 -17.60 -6.81
CA ASN A 191 1.13 -17.09 -7.92
C ASN A 191 2.30 -16.23 -7.36
N PRO A 192 3.55 -16.45 -7.82
CA PRO A 192 4.74 -15.75 -7.29
C PRO A 192 4.77 -14.23 -7.59
N TYR A 193 3.91 -13.76 -8.49
CA TYR A 193 3.76 -12.34 -8.81
C TYR A 193 2.63 -11.68 -8.02
N ARG A 194 1.92 -12.39 -7.13
CA ARG A 194 0.85 -11.80 -6.32
C ARG A 194 1.35 -11.51 -4.91
N TRP A 195 1.24 -10.23 -4.54
CA TRP A 195 1.60 -9.66 -3.26
C TRP A 195 0.35 -9.16 -2.56
N ILE A 196 0.40 -9.00 -1.24
CA ILE A 196 -0.72 -8.51 -0.45
C ILE A 196 -0.29 -7.54 0.64
N LYS A 197 -1.02 -6.44 0.77
CA LYS A 197 -0.87 -5.49 1.88
C LYS A 197 -1.79 -5.89 3.02
N LEU A 198 -1.21 -6.24 4.16
CA LEU A 198 -1.88 -6.53 5.44
C LEU A 198 -2.26 -5.23 6.17
N SER A 199 -2.97 -4.35 5.49
CA SER A 199 -3.38 -3.01 5.96
C SER A 199 -4.90 -2.85 5.88
N GLY A 200 -5.45 -1.78 6.47
CA GLY A 200 -6.88 -1.48 6.39
C GLY A 200 -7.76 -2.32 7.33
N VAL A 201 -7.23 -2.79 8.47
CA VAL A 201 -8.02 -3.54 9.46
C VAL A 201 -9.12 -2.68 10.10
N ASP A 202 -8.86 -1.38 10.26
CA ASP A 202 -9.84 -0.36 10.64
C ASP A 202 -11.05 -0.38 9.71
N ARG A 203 -10.82 -0.46 8.40
CA ARG A 203 -11.86 -0.51 7.37
C ARG A 203 -12.55 -1.86 7.31
N PHE A 204 -11.79 -2.93 7.50
CA PHE A 204 -12.34 -4.29 7.57
C PHE A 204 -13.33 -4.41 8.74
N ALA A 205 -13.01 -3.79 9.88
CA ALA A 205 -13.84 -3.76 11.06
C ALA A 205 -14.91 -2.65 11.07
N GLY A 206 -15.10 -1.92 9.97
CA GLY A 206 -16.12 -0.85 9.88
C GLY A 206 -15.88 0.31 10.85
N GLY A 207 -14.61 0.63 11.14
CA GLY A 207 -14.23 1.70 12.06
C GLY A 207 -14.23 1.30 13.55
N ASP A 208 -14.65 0.09 13.90
CA ASP A 208 -14.68 -0.37 15.30
C ASP A 208 -13.36 -1.07 15.69
N ALA A 209 -12.52 -0.36 16.46
CA ALA A 209 -11.27 -0.90 16.98
C ALA A 209 -11.46 -2.15 17.86
N HIS A 210 -12.62 -2.31 18.50
CA HIS A 210 -12.91 -3.48 19.33
C HIS A 210 -13.16 -4.75 18.51
N ALA A 211 -13.54 -4.61 17.24
CA ALA A 211 -13.80 -5.73 16.33
C ALA A 211 -12.56 -6.18 15.54
N TRP A 212 -11.41 -5.51 15.66
CA TRP A 212 -10.18 -5.92 14.97
C TRP A 212 -9.73 -7.37 15.26
N PRO A 213 -9.88 -7.92 16.48
CA PRO A 213 -9.58 -9.33 16.73
C PRO A 213 -10.32 -10.30 15.80
N ASP A 214 -11.54 -9.97 15.39
CA ASP A 214 -12.38 -10.81 14.52
C ASP A 214 -11.88 -10.82 13.06
N ALA A 215 -11.08 -9.82 12.66
CA ALA A 215 -10.40 -9.79 11.37
C ALA A 215 -9.19 -10.75 11.29
N ARG A 216 -8.61 -11.14 12.44
CA ARG A 216 -7.36 -11.92 12.51
C ARG A 216 -7.43 -13.26 11.76
N PRO A 217 -8.50 -14.08 11.84
CA PRO A 217 -8.53 -15.38 11.18
C PRO A 217 -8.39 -15.26 9.65
N LEU A 218 -9.07 -14.30 9.03
CA LEU A 218 -8.94 -14.06 7.59
C LEU A 218 -7.59 -13.46 7.23
N ALA A 219 -7.17 -12.42 7.95
CA ALA A 219 -5.87 -11.76 7.70
C ALA A 219 -4.71 -12.76 7.83
N ARG A 220 -4.79 -13.70 8.78
CA ARG A 220 -3.77 -14.73 8.99
C ARG A 220 -3.73 -15.72 7.84
N ARG A 221 -4.89 -16.18 7.36
CA ARG A 221 -4.98 -17.05 6.16
C ARG A 221 -4.37 -16.39 4.92
N LEU A 222 -4.58 -15.09 4.74
CA LEU A 222 -3.99 -14.34 3.63
C LEU A 222 -2.46 -14.22 3.76
N LEU A 223 -1.97 -13.95 4.97
CA LEU A 223 -0.53 -13.95 5.27
C LEU A 223 0.09 -15.34 5.01
N ASP A 224 -0.53 -16.41 5.48
CA ASP A 224 -0.03 -17.78 5.32
C ASP A 224 0.00 -18.24 3.86
N ALA A 225 -0.87 -17.68 2.99
CA ALA A 225 -0.89 -17.97 1.57
C ALA A 225 0.29 -17.36 0.79
N ALA A 226 0.85 -16.25 1.27
CA ALA A 226 1.95 -15.54 0.62
C ALA A 226 2.90 -14.87 1.64
N PRO A 227 3.55 -15.63 2.54
CA PRO A 227 4.31 -15.07 3.65
C PRO A 227 5.53 -14.27 3.20
N ASP A 228 6.13 -14.64 2.06
CA ASP A 228 7.26 -13.92 1.44
C ASP A 228 6.83 -12.74 0.57
N ARG A 229 5.53 -12.58 0.30
CA ARG A 229 4.96 -11.49 -0.52
C ARG A 229 3.88 -10.68 0.23
N SER A 230 3.87 -10.81 1.56
CA SER A 230 3.03 -10.02 2.45
C SER A 230 3.81 -8.83 2.97
N ILE A 231 3.21 -7.64 2.90
CA ILE A 231 3.78 -6.37 3.36
C ILE A 231 2.74 -5.61 4.19
N TRP A 232 3.15 -4.58 4.92
CA TRP A 232 2.26 -3.76 5.76
C TRP A 232 2.30 -2.29 5.37
N GLY A 233 1.22 -1.55 5.64
CA GLY A 233 1.21 -0.09 5.60
C GLY A 233 0.14 0.49 6.51
N SER A 234 0.30 1.74 6.94
CA SER A 234 -0.61 2.42 7.88
C SER A 234 -1.91 2.88 7.22
N ASP A 235 -1.86 3.16 5.92
CA ASP A 235 -2.89 3.89 5.18
C ASP A 235 -3.11 5.33 5.72
N TRP A 236 -2.11 5.89 6.42
CA TRP A 236 -2.13 7.27 6.89
C TRP A 236 -2.30 8.25 5.70
N PRO A 237 -3.08 9.34 5.82
CA PRO A 237 -3.78 9.85 7.00
C PRO A 237 -5.23 9.34 7.10
N HIS A 238 -5.47 8.11 6.65
CA HIS A 238 -6.75 7.40 6.71
C HIS A 238 -7.88 8.09 5.93
N PRO A 239 -7.70 8.35 4.62
CA PRO A 239 -8.73 9.01 3.82
C PRO A 239 -10.03 8.21 3.78
N ASN A 240 -11.18 8.89 3.81
CA ASN A 240 -12.50 8.24 3.72
C ASN A 240 -12.71 7.13 4.76
N ILE A 241 -12.21 7.30 5.98
CA ILE A 241 -12.47 6.36 7.07
C ILE A 241 -13.88 6.52 7.65
N GLU A 242 -14.46 5.42 8.10
CA GLU A 242 -15.68 5.42 8.91
C GLU A 242 -15.31 5.57 10.38
N GLY A 243 -15.87 6.59 11.06
CA GLY A 243 -15.58 6.84 12.48
C GLY A 243 -14.29 7.61 12.72
N ALA A 244 -13.64 7.35 13.84
CA ALA A 244 -12.40 8.03 14.24
C ALA A 244 -11.19 7.44 13.49
N ALA A 245 -10.19 8.28 13.23
CA ALA A 245 -8.90 7.80 12.75
C ALA A 245 -8.32 6.75 13.73
N PRO A 246 -7.75 5.64 13.22
CA PRO A 246 -7.18 4.60 14.05
C PRO A 246 -5.91 5.11 14.73
N ASP A 247 -5.50 4.41 15.79
CA ASP A 247 -4.15 4.57 16.33
C ASP A 247 -3.16 3.78 15.45
N ASP A 248 -2.27 4.47 14.75
CA ASP A 248 -1.24 3.86 13.90
C ASP A 248 -0.33 2.88 14.66
N SER A 249 -0.08 3.13 15.95
CA SER A 249 0.69 2.20 16.78
C SER A 249 -0.06 0.89 17.03
N ALA A 250 -1.39 0.96 17.12
CA ALA A 250 -2.24 -0.21 17.21
C ALA A 250 -2.32 -0.96 15.86
N LEU A 251 -2.30 -0.25 14.72
CA LEU A 251 -2.21 -0.88 13.39
C LEU A 251 -0.91 -1.68 13.22
N LEU A 252 0.22 -1.09 13.63
CA LEU A 252 1.51 -1.78 13.61
C LEU A 252 1.55 -2.96 14.61
N ALA A 253 0.97 -2.79 15.80
CA ALA A 253 0.86 -3.86 16.78
C ALA A 253 -0.02 -5.02 16.27
N PHE A 254 -1.10 -4.71 15.54
CA PHE A 254 -1.98 -5.70 14.93
C PHE A 254 -1.21 -6.60 13.96
N VAL A 255 -0.45 -6.04 13.03
CA VAL A 255 0.31 -6.86 12.06
C VAL A 255 1.45 -7.65 12.71
N ARG A 256 2.13 -7.10 13.72
CA ARG A 256 3.13 -7.84 14.48
C ARG A 256 2.52 -9.04 15.19
N ALA A 257 1.37 -8.85 15.84
CA ALA A 257 0.64 -9.93 16.48
C ALA A 257 0.10 -10.94 15.45
N LEU A 258 -0.25 -10.50 14.25
CA LEU A 258 -0.68 -11.37 13.15
C LEU A 258 0.45 -12.30 12.70
N CYS A 259 1.70 -11.83 12.68
CA CYS A 259 2.87 -12.62 12.30
C CYS A 259 3.16 -13.75 13.30
N GLY A 260 2.92 -13.55 14.59
CA GLY A 260 3.04 -14.58 15.62
C GLY A 260 4.49 -14.90 16.05
N ASP A 261 5.49 -14.55 15.25
CA ASP A 261 6.91 -14.62 15.61
C ASP A 261 7.73 -13.47 14.99
N ALA A 262 8.95 -13.29 15.49
CA ALA A 262 9.84 -12.20 15.07
C ALA A 262 10.38 -12.38 13.64
N ALA A 263 10.63 -13.61 13.19
CA ALA A 263 11.19 -13.85 11.87
C ALA A 263 10.19 -13.49 10.76
N LEU A 264 8.92 -13.87 10.93
CA LEU A 264 7.86 -13.50 10.01
C LEU A 264 7.55 -12.01 10.09
N ALA A 265 7.59 -11.40 11.29
CA ALA A 265 7.45 -9.96 11.43
C ALA A 265 8.56 -9.19 10.70
N ASP A 266 9.82 -9.61 10.82
CA ASP A 266 10.94 -9.01 10.11
C ASP A 266 10.82 -9.20 8.58
N ALA A 267 10.32 -10.35 8.13
CA ALA A 267 10.02 -10.56 6.72
C ALA A 267 8.95 -9.58 6.22
N VAL A 268 7.80 -9.50 6.89
CA VAL A 268 6.66 -8.66 6.48
C VAL A 268 6.98 -7.16 6.57
N LEU A 269 7.71 -6.74 7.60
CA LEU A 269 7.98 -5.33 7.90
C LEU A 269 9.30 -4.81 7.31
N ALA A 270 10.21 -5.68 6.88
CA ALA A 270 11.54 -5.27 6.40
C ALA A 270 11.97 -5.99 5.12
N GLY A 271 11.99 -7.33 5.14
CA GLY A 271 12.55 -8.15 4.06
C GLY A 271 11.75 -8.08 2.77
N ASN A 272 10.45 -8.34 2.85
CA ASN A 272 9.53 -8.34 1.71
C ASN A 272 9.41 -6.94 1.09
N PRO A 273 9.19 -5.84 1.87
CA PRO A 273 9.21 -4.48 1.34
C PRO A 273 10.51 -4.13 0.60
N ARG A 274 11.67 -4.45 1.19
CA ARG A 274 12.97 -4.18 0.55
C ARG A 274 13.10 -4.90 -0.79
N ARG A 275 12.56 -6.12 -0.92
CA ARG A 275 12.60 -6.86 -2.19
C ARG A 275 11.68 -6.27 -3.26
N LEU A 276 10.55 -5.71 -2.85
CA LEU A 276 9.57 -5.12 -3.78
C LEU A 276 9.91 -3.70 -4.22
N TYR A 277 10.48 -2.89 -3.32
CA TYR A 277 10.71 -1.44 -3.52
C TYR A 277 12.20 -1.04 -3.62
N GLY A 278 13.11 -1.97 -3.30
CA GLY A 278 14.56 -1.75 -3.25
C GLY A 278 15.22 -1.52 -4.59
#